data_AF-A0A8C0ACY5-F1
#
_entry.id   AF-A0A8C0ACY5-F1
#
_cell.length_a   1.000
_cell.length_b   1.000
_cell.length_c   1.000
_cell.angle_alpha   90.00
_cell.angle_beta   90.00
_cell.angle_gamma   90.00
#
_symmetry.space_group_name_H-M   'P 1'
#
loop_
_entity.id
_entity.type
_entity.pdbx_description
1 polymer ?
#
loop_
_entity_poly.entity_id
_entity_poly.type
_entity_poly.pdbx_seq_one_letter_code
_entity_poly.pdbx_strand_id
1 'polypeptide(L)'
;MEIWNDKDKIDISSNAKLTLENFSKWRTGVLLKRKHHDVAQLLTTVAFSGTTVGLAYISTMCSPDFSAGIIKDHSNNALQVAGTMAHEMGHNFGMFHDNYDCKCPSIECVMDGSLSINIPTDFSSCSRASFEKFFEDKLSNCLFNVPLPTDIISTPICGNQLVEMGEDCDCGTPEECTNICCDAKTCKMKENVQCALGECCEKCQLKKAGEVCRPAKDECDLPEMCDGKSTLCPSDRYQINGFPCQNGKGYCRMGTCPTLEKQCTDLWGPGTRTSPVSLACLPLSMENYIIPSESVSSWLK
;
A
#
# COMPACT_ATOMS: atom_id res chain seq x y z
N MET A 1 2.99 -17.05 1.95
CA MET A 1 2.64 -17.59 3.27
C MET A 1 3.87 -18.23 3.89
N GLU A 2 4.08 -18.01 5.17
CA GLU A 2 5.15 -18.66 5.94
C GLU A 2 4.59 -19.14 7.27
N ILE A 3 4.95 -20.36 7.67
CA ILE A 3 4.52 -20.97 8.92
C ILE A 3 5.78 -21.29 9.72
N TRP A 4 5.91 -20.73 10.91
CA TRP A 4 7.04 -20.97 11.82
C TRP A 4 6.83 -22.26 12.61
N ASN A 5 7.00 -23.40 11.93
CA ASN A 5 6.78 -24.73 12.52
C ASN A 5 7.95 -25.25 13.37
N ASP A 6 9.11 -24.61 13.30
CA ASP A 6 10.30 -24.96 14.07
C ASP A 6 10.42 -24.12 15.35
N LYS A 7 10.44 -22.80 15.20
CA LYS A 7 10.45 -21.82 16.29
C LYS A 7 10.04 -20.45 15.78
N ASP A 8 9.53 -19.62 16.69
CA ASP A 8 9.28 -18.22 16.40
C ASP A 8 10.57 -17.51 15.96
N LYS A 9 10.47 -16.70 14.91
CA LYS A 9 11.61 -15.93 14.38
C LYS A 9 11.80 -14.59 15.10
N ILE A 10 10.86 -14.25 15.98
CA ILE A 10 10.86 -13.09 16.86
C ILE A 10 10.37 -13.50 18.24
N ASP A 11 10.57 -12.64 19.24
CA ASP A 11 9.91 -12.79 20.52
C ASP A 11 8.46 -12.27 20.43
N ILE A 12 7.49 -13.18 20.60
CA ILE A 12 6.06 -12.89 20.63
C ILE A 12 5.61 -12.86 22.09
N SER A 13 5.29 -11.67 22.58
CA SER A 13 4.88 -11.47 23.97
C SER A 13 3.42 -11.00 24.08
N SER A 14 2.88 -10.98 25.30
CA SER A 14 1.57 -10.39 25.59
C SER A 14 1.55 -8.86 25.41
N ASN A 15 2.68 -8.20 25.17
CA ASN A 15 2.74 -6.80 24.80
C ASN A 15 2.65 -6.67 23.27
N ALA A 16 1.46 -6.36 22.76
CA ALA A 16 1.18 -6.20 21.33
C ALA A 16 2.13 -5.20 20.64
N LYS A 17 2.45 -4.09 21.30
CA LYS A 17 3.36 -3.08 20.75
C LYS A 17 4.76 -3.64 20.55
N LEU A 18 5.30 -4.32 21.55
CA LEU A 18 6.63 -4.94 21.46
C LEU A 18 6.66 -6.03 20.38
N THR A 19 5.61 -6.85 20.30
CA THR A 19 5.48 -7.89 19.27
C THR A 19 5.42 -7.28 17.87
N LEU A 20 4.65 -6.21 17.65
CA LEU A 20 4.57 -5.50 16.37
C LEU A 20 5.93 -4.89 15.97
N GLU A 21 6.63 -4.24 16.91
CA GLU A 21 7.97 -3.69 16.67
C GLU A 21 8.99 -4.78 16.28
N ASN A 22 8.96 -5.91 16.98
CA ASN A 22 9.82 -7.05 16.67
C ASN A 22 9.49 -7.64 15.28
N PHE A 23 8.20 -7.78 14.96
CA PHE A 23 7.74 -8.31 13.68
C PHE A 23 8.11 -7.40 12.50
N SER A 24 7.90 -6.09 12.65
CA SER A 24 8.31 -5.06 11.68
C SER A 24 9.82 -5.11 11.42
N LYS A 25 10.66 -5.15 12.46
CA LYS A 25 12.12 -5.29 12.31
C LYS A 25 12.52 -6.57 11.59
N TRP A 26 11.86 -7.69 11.89
CA TRP A 26 12.10 -8.96 11.20
C TRP A 26 11.68 -8.90 9.73
N ARG A 27 10.53 -8.28 9.42
CA ARG A 27 10.06 -8.08 8.05
C ARG A 27 11.11 -7.33 7.22
N THR A 28 11.60 -6.19 7.71
CA THR A 28 12.66 -5.41 7.04
C THR A 28 13.98 -6.19 6.95
N GLY A 29 14.41 -6.74 8.07
CA GLY A 29 15.75 -7.33 8.21
C GLY A 29 15.92 -8.68 7.50
N VAL A 30 14.82 -9.42 7.32
CA VAL A 30 14.83 -10.82 6.88
C VAL A 30 13.85 -11.09 5.74
N LEU A 31 12.55 -10.83 5.92
CA LEU A 31 11.53 -11.26 4.95
C LEU A 31 11.65 -10.52 3.61
N LEU A 32 11.76 -9.19 3.63
CA LEU A 32 11.86 -8.37 2.42
C LEU A 32 13.12 -8.68 1.58
N LYS A 33 14.18 -9.20 2.20
CA LYS A 33 15.42 -9.59 1.49
C LYS A 33 15.27 -10.84 0.61
N ARG A 34 14.22 -11.64 0.83
CA ARG A 34 14.01 -12.92 0.13
C ARG A 34 12.67 -13.05 -0.59
N LYS A 35 11.66 -12.26 -0.23
CA LYS A 35 10.37 -12.23 -0.92
C LYS A 35 9.84 -10.80 -0.97
N HIS A 36 9.62 -10.31 -2.18
CA HIS A 36 8.92 -9.06 -2.42
C HIS A 36 7.45 -9.18 -2.03
N HIS A 37 6.92 -8.20 -1.30
CA HIS A 37 5.52 -8.10 -0.88
C HIS A 37 5.25 -6.70 -0.29
N ASP A 38 4.01 -6.25 -0.38
CA ASP A 38 3.64 -4.88 -0.04
C ASP A 38 3.40 -4.68 1.46
N VAL A 39 2.73 -5.66 2.09
CA VAL A 39 2.39 -5.69 3.52
C VAL A 39 2.53 -7.11 4.09
N ALA A 40 2.89 -7.23 5.37
CA ALA A 40 2.87 -8.51 6.07
C ALA A 40 2.00 -8.46 7.33
N GLN A 41 1.21 -9.50 7.55
CA GLN A 41 0.38 -9.66 8.74
C GLN A 41 0.81 -10.91 9.51
N LEU A 42 1.11 -10.78 10.80
CA LEU A 42 1.46 -11.91 11.67
C LEU A 42 0.20 -12.45 12.35
N LEU A 43 -0.10 -13.73 12.15
CA LEU A 43 -1.14 -14.42 12.91
C LEU A 43 -0.52 -15.16 14.08
N THR A 44 -1.07 -14.99 15.28
CA THR A 44 -0.57 -15.65 16.50
C THR A 44 -1.70 -16.11 17.42
N THR A 45 -1.48 -17.19 18.15
CA THR A 45 -2.38 -17.66 19.22
C THR A 45 -2.05 -17.03 20.58
N VAL A 46 -0.95 -16.27 20.68
CA VAL A 46 -0.56 -15.57 21.92
C VAL A 46 -1.59 -14.52 22.27
N ALA A 47 -2.07 -14.55 23.51
CA ALA A 47 -2.99 -13.54 24.01
C ALA A 47 -2.24 -12.25 24.37
N PHE A 48 -2.66 -11.14 23.77
CA PHE A 48 -2.19 -9.81 24.17
C PHE A 48 -2.87 -9.33 25.45
N SER A 49 -2.21 -8.39 26.12
CA SER A 49 -2.69 -7.79 27.36
C SER A 49 -3.91 -6.91 27.11
N GLY A 50 -4.90 -6.96 28.00
CA GLY A 50 -6.15 -6.22 27.85
C GLY A 50 -7.10 -6.85 26.83
N THR A 51 -7.76 -6.01 26.04
CA THR A 51 -8.76 -6.41 25.03
C THR A 51 -8.23 -6.41 23.60
N THR A 52 -6.92 -6.17 23.42
CA THR A 52 -6.29 -6.09 22.11
C THR A 52 -6.30 -7.44 21.40
N VAL A 53 -6.83 -7.46 20.18
CA VAL A 53 -6.79 -8.64 19.29
C VAL A 53 -6.01 -8.40 18.00
N GLY A 54 -5.60 -7.16 17.75
CA GLY A 54 -4.74 -6.79 16.64
C GLY A 54 -4.04 -5.47 16.91
N LEU A 55 -2.97 -5.20 16.16
CA LEU A 55 -2.30 -3.92 16.16
C LEU A 55 -1.52 -3.71 14.86
N ALA A 56 -1.65 -2.52 14.27
CA ALA A 56 -0.91 -2.11 13.09
C ALA A 56 -0.45 -0.65 13.17
N TYR A 57 0.53 -0.31 12.33
CA TYR A 57 0.92 1.08 12.11
C TYR A 57 -0.07 1.77 11.16
N ILE A 58 -0.28 3.08 11.37
CA ILE A 58 -1.25 3.87 10.59
C ILE A 58 -0.56 4.59 9.42
N SER A 59 -1.15 4.50 8.23
CA SER A 59 -0.66 5.15 6.99
C SER A 59 0.77 4.72 6.62
N THR A 60 0.99 3.41 6.60
CA THR A 60 2.31 2.80 6.41
C THR A 60 2.33 1.72 5.36
N MET A 61 1.24 1.50 4.61
CA MET A 61 1.25 0.62 3.46
C MET A 61 2.42 0.97 2.51
N CYS A 62 3.08 -0.05 1.95
CA CYS A 62 4.35 0.03 1.20
C CYS A 62 5.60 0.46 1.97
N SER A 63 5.50 0.93 3.21
CA SER A 63 6.68 1.25 4.02
C SER A 63 7.54 -0.01 4.22
N PRO A 64 8.85 0.03 3.94
CA PRO A 64 9.72 -1.11 4.18
C PRO A 64 9.75 -1.49 5.67
N ASP A 65 9.67 -0.49 6.55
CA ASP A 65 9.74 -0.69 8.00
C ASP A 65 8.37 -0.94 8.61
N PHE A 66 7.35 -0.20 8.20
CA PHE A 66 6.11 -0.13 8.97
C PHE A 66 4.89 -0.72 8.27
N SER A 67 5.01 -1.28 7.06
CA SER A 67 3.89 -1.98 6.40
C SER A 67 3.67 -3.37 6.99
N ALA A 68 3.17 -3.38 8.23
CA ALA A 68 2.94 -4.58 9.00
C ALA A 68 1.79 -4.41 10.00
N GLY A 69 1.20 -5.54 10.37
CA GLY A 69 0.29 -5.67 11.51
C GLY A 69 0.39 -7.04 12.16
N ILE A 70 -0.19 -7.17 13.35
CA ILE A 70 -0.29 -8.42 14.10
C ILE A 70 -1.76 -8.69 14.42
N ILE A 71 -2.18 -9.96 14.31
CA ILE A 71 -3.55 -10.42 14.55
C ILE A 71 -3.47 -11.61 15.49
N LYS A 72 -4.26 -11.55 16.57
CA LYS A 72 -4.55 -12.71 17.42
C LYS A 72 -5.60 -13.57 16.74
N ASP A 73 -5.34 -14.85 16.61
CA ASP A 73 -6.34 -15.86 16.26
C ASP A 73 -7.31 -16.06 17.44
N HIS A 74 -8.29 -15.17 17.55
CA HIS A 74 -9.14 -15.02 18.73
C HIS A 74 -10.46 -15.79 18.66
N SER A 75 -10.76 -16.42 17.52
CA SER A 75 -12.04 -17.07 17.26
C SER A 75 -11.89 -18.28 16.34
N ASN A 76 -12.66 -19.33 16.61
CA ASN A 76 -12.76 -20.48 15.70
C ASN A 76 -13.48 -20.12 14.37
N ASN A 77 -14.14 -18.96 14.32
CA ASN A 77 -14.73 -18.44 13.09
C ASN A 77 -13.70 -17.58 12.34
N ALA A 78 -13.15 -18.15 11.26
CA ALA A 78 -12.14 -17.48 10.43
C ALA A 78 -12.59 -16.11 9.91
N LEU A 79 -13.89 -15.86 9.72
CA LEU A 79 -14.40 -14.56 9.26
C LEU A 79 -14.24 -13.47 10.32
N GLN A 80 -14.30 -13.80 11.62
CA GLN A 80 -14.05 -12.82 12.68
C GLN A 80 -12.57 -12.42 12.73
N VAL A 81 -11.67 -13.40 12.53
CA VAL A 81 -10.22 -13.13 12.44
C VAL A 81 -9.88 -12.37 11.16
N ALA A 82 -10.55 -12.68 10.05
CA ALA A 82 -10.45 -11.91 8.80
C ALA A 82 -10.93 -10.46 8.98
N GLY A 83 -12.01 -10.23 9.74
CA GLY A 83 -12.46 -8.88 10.10
C GLY A 83 -11.39 -8.10 10.87
N THR A 84 -10.72 -8.73 11.84
CA THR A 84 -9.57 -8.12 12.53
C THR A 84 -8.40 -7.86 11.58
N MET A 85 -8.06 -8.79 10.69
CA MET A 85 -7.02 -8.57 9.68
C MET A 85 -7.36 -7.38 8.76
N ALA A 86 -8.62 -7.27 8.33
CA ALA A 86 -9.11 -6.15 7.52
C ALA A 86 -9.02 -4.82 8.29
N HIS A 87 -9.33 -4.81 9.59
CA HIS A 87 -9.17 -3.66 10.47
C HIS A 87 -7.70 -3.20 10.55
N GLU A 88 -6.78 -4.12 10.82
CA GLU A 88 -5.35 -3.80 10.92
C GLU A 88 -4.75 -3.36 9.57
N MET A 89 -5.18 -3.98 8.46
CA MET A 89 -4.82 -3.50 7.13
C MET A 89 -5.43 -2.11 6.83
N GLY A 90 -6.63 -1.82 7.32
CA GLY A 90 -7.26 -0.51 7.25
C GLY A 90 -6.41 0.58 7.90
N HIS A 91 -5.86 0.31 9.08
CA HIS A 91 -4.85 1.19 9.71
C HIS A 91 -3.64 1.38 8.79
N ASN A 92 -3.08 0.31 8.20
CA ASN A 92 -1.96 0.47 7.25
C ASN A 92 -2.31 1.37 6.06
N PHE A 93 -3.57 1.39 5.61
CA PHE A 93 -4.10 2.32 4.61
C PHE A 93 -4.51 3.70 5.15
N GLY A 94 -4.15 4.04 6.39
CA GLY A 94 -4.40 5.35 6.99
C GLY A 94 -5.81 5.56 7.55
N MET A 95 -6.62 4.50 7.64
CA MET A 95 -7.96 4.59 8.24
C MET A 95 -7.84 4.71 9.76
N PHE A 96 -8.62 5.62 10.36
CA PHE A 96 -8.77 5.73 11.80
C PHE A 96 -10.00 4.97 12.28
N HIS A 97 -10.10 4.76 13.59
CA HIS A 97 -11.33 4.23 14.17
C HIS A 97 -12.53 5.13 13.89
N ASP A 98 -13.67 4.49 13.69
CA ASP A 98 -14.93 5.19 13.49
C ASP A 98 -15.36 5.95 14.75
N ASN A 99 -16.02 7.09 14.54
CA ASN A 99 -16.63 7.89 15.59
C ASN A 99 -18.12 8.13 15.27
N TYR A 100 -18.81 8.87 16.13
CA TYR A 100 -20.26 9.12 16.00
C TYR A 100 -20.67 9.80 14.68
N ASP A 101 -19.79 10.56 14.04
CA ASP A 101 -20.08 11.27 12.79
C ASP A 101 -19.97 10.35 11.56
N CYS A 102 -19.28 9.22 11.69
CA CYS A 102 -19.07 8.25 10.62
C CYS A 102 -20.37 7.49 10.30
N LYS A 103 -20.68 7.36 9.01
CA LYS A 103 -21.86 6.62 8.54
C LYS A 103 -21.45 5.22 8.13
N CYS A 104 -22.01 4.23 8.83
CA CYS A 104 -21.81 2.83 8.51
C CYS A 104 -22.99 2.30 7.68
N PRO A 105 -22.76 1.68 6.51
CA PRO A 105 -23.81 1.04 5.71
C PRO A 105 -24.42 -0.19 6.39
N SER A 106 -23.64 -0.84 7.26
CA SER A 106 -24.00 -2.05 7.99
C SER A 106 -24.19 -1.77 9.49
N ILE A 107 -24.55 -2.81 10.25
CA ILE A 107 -24.73 -2.72 11.71
C ILE A 107 -23.45 -2.22 12.37
N GLU A 108 -22.31 -2.72 11.90
CA GLU A 108 -20.97 -2.36 12.36
C GLU A 108 -20.03 -2.33 11.16
N CYS A 109 -19.03 -1.45 11.25
CA CYS A 109 -18.05 -1.24 10.22
C CYS A 109 -16.69 -1.79 10.65
N VAL A 110 -15.86 -2.12 9.66
CA VAL A 110 -14.56 -2.76 9.88
C VAL A 110 -13.68 -1.94 10.84
N MET A 111 -13.76 -0.60 10.79
CA MET A 111 -12.95 0.29 11.61
C MET A 111 -13.60 0.69 12.95
N ASP A 112 -14.63 -0.02 13.42
CA ASP A 112 -15.09 0.16 14.80
C ASP A 112 -13.95 -0.14 15.79
N GLY A 113 -13.81 0.69 16.81
CA GLY A 113 -12.73 0.58 17.80
C GLY A 113 -12.90 -0.58 18.79
N SER A 114 -14.04 -1.28 18.75
CA SER A 114 -14.35 -2.42 19.61
C SER A 114 -14.71 -3.65 18.80
N LEU A 115 -14.28 -4.82 19.29
CA LEU A 115 -14.75 -6.08 18.73
C LEU A 115 -16.24 -6.29 18.99
N SER A 116 -16.88 -6.95 18.03
CA SER A 116 -18.26 -7.39 18.14
C SER A 116 -18.44 -8.83 17.67
N ILE A 117 -19.62 -9.37 17.98
CA ILE A 117 -20.09 -10.66 17.50
C ILE A 117 -20.51 -10.63 16.02
N ASN A 118 -20.93 -9.47 15.52
CA ASN A 118 -21.26 -9.29 14.11
C ASN A 118 -19.96 -9.23 13.31
N ILE A 119 -19.96 -9.84 12.12
CA ILE A 119 -18.80 -9.79 11.22
C ILE A 119 -18.95 -8.52 10.38
N PRO A 120 -18.05 -7.54 10.50
CA PRO A 120 -18.13 -6.33 9.69
C PRO A 120 -17.80 -6.66 8.23
N THR A 121 -18.65 -6.19 7.31
CA THR A 121 -18.48 -6.37 5.86
C THR A 121 -18.27 -5.05 5.12
N ASP A 122 -18.46 -3.93 5.81
CA ASP A 122 -18.46 -2.60 5.21
C ASP A 122 -17.50 -1.66 5.91
N PHE A 123 -16.96 -0.73 5.13
CA PHE A 123 -16.19 0.41 5.62
C PHE A 123 -17.10 1.63 5.77
N SER A 124 -16.86 2.44 6.80
CA SER A 124 -17.65 3.65 7.05
C SER A 124 -17.32 4.76 6.05
N SER A 125 -18.13 5.81 6.03
CA SER A 125 -17.82 7.04 5.29
C SER A 125 -16.46 7.64 5.66
N CYS A 126 -16.05 7.55 6.92
CA CYS A 126 -14.75 8.08 7.39
C CYS A 126 -13.58 7.21 6.93
N SER A 127 -13.75 5.89 6.98
CA SER A 127 -12.73 4.96 6.50
C SER A 127 -12.47 5.15 5.01
N ARG A 128 -13.53 5.32 4.20
CA ARG A 128 -13.44 5.60 2.76
C ARG A 128 -12.71 6.91 2.46
N ALA A 129 -13.06 7.99 3.19
CA ALA A 129 -12.38 9.27 3.04
C ALA A 129 -10.88 9.19 3.44
N SER A 130 -10.56 8.42 4.48
CA SER A 130 -9.16 8.21 4.90
C SER A 130 -8.36 7.42 3.86
N PHE A 131 -8.98 6.39 3.27
CA PHE A 131 -8.40 5.58 2.20
C PHE A 131 -8.15 6.41 0.93
N GLU A 132 -9.12 7.21 0.49
CA GLU A 132 -8.94 8.12 -0.65
C GLU A 132 -7.74 9.06 -0.43
N LYS A 133 -7.65 9.66 0.76
CA LYS A 133 -6.52 10.51 1.13
C LYS A 133 -5.18 9.78 1.11
N PHE A 134 -5.14 8.52 1.53
CA PHE A 134 -3.90 7.71 1.47
C PHE A 134 -3.38 7.53 0.04
N PHE A 135 -4.27 7.40 -0.95
CA PHE A 135 -3.85 7.29 -2.36
C PHE A 135 -3.41 8.63 -2.98
N GLU A 136 -3.76 9.76 -2.37
CA GLU A 136 -3.19 11.06 -2.71
C GLU A 136 -1.73 11.19 -2.22
N ASP A 137 -1.36 10.44 -1.18
CA ASP A 137 -0.02 10.42 -0.63
C ASP A 137 0.95 9.56 -1.47
N LYS A 138 2.22 9.99 -1.55
CA LYS A 138 3.28 9.34 -2.35
C LYS A 138 3.69 7.93 -1.86
N LEU A 139 3.10 7.46 -0.77
CA LEU A 139 3.43 6.16 -0.15
C LEU A 139 2.72 4.98 -0.81
N SER A 140 1.74 5.19 -1.70
CA SER A 140 0.94 4.14 -2.33
C SER A 140 1.61 3.42 -3.52
N ASN A 141 2.82 3.80 -3.90
CA ASN A 141 3.45 3.38 -5.17
C ASN A 141 3.59 1.86 -5.36
N CYS A 142 3.71 1.06 -4.29
CA CYS A 142 3.81 -0.40 -4.41
C CYS A 142 2.50 -1.10 -4.81
N LEU A 143 1.37 -0.39 -4.78
CA LEU A 143 0.04 -0.98 -4.98
C LEU A 143 -0.46 -0.91 -6.43
N PHE A 144 0.29 -0.25 -7.31
CA PHE A 144 -0.13 -0.05 -8.70
C PHE A 144 0.33 -1.18 -9.64
N ASN A 145 1.12 -2.14 -9.16
CA ASN A 145 1.42 -3.35 -9.89
C ASN A 145 0.44 -4.47 -9.55
N VAL A 146 0.02 -5.22 -10.57
CA VAL A 146 -0.76 -6.44 -10.40
C VAL A 146 0.19 -7.62 -10.18
N PRO A 147 0.00 -8.47 -9.15
CA PRO A 147 0.83 -9.66 -8.97
C PRO A 147 0.65 -10.63 -10.14
N LEU A 148 1.72 -11.34 -10.49
CA LEU A 148 1.62 -12.40 -11.50
C LEU A 148 0.73 -13.53 -10.97
N PRO A 149 -0.09 -14.19 -11.81
CA PRO A 149 -0.90 -15.33 -11.37
C PRO A 149 -0.08 -16.42 -10.68
N THR A 150 1.17 -16.64 -11.10
CA THR A 150 2.10 -17.61 -10.50
C THR A 150 2.60 -17.24 -9.11
N ASP A 151 2.51 -15.97 -8.71
CA ASP A 151 2.88 -15.51 -7.37
C ASP A 151 1.73 -15.63 -6.36
N ILE A 152 0.49 -15.82 -6.85
CA ILE A 152 -0.70 -15.99 -6.04
C ILE A 152 -0.77 -17.46 -5.59
N ILE A 153 -0.73 -17.67 -4.28
CA ILE A 153 -0.68 -19.01 -3.67
C ILE A 153 -2.05 -19.48 -3.14
N SER A 154 -3.07 -18.62 -3.18
CA SER A 154 -4.44 -19.00 -2.87
C SER A 154 -4.98 -19.99 -3.89
N THR A 155 -6.00 -20.73 -3.50
CA THR A 155 -6.83 -21.46 -4.46
C THR A 155 -7.54 -20.43 -5.36
N PRO A 156 -7.43 -20.54 -6.70
CA PRO A 156 -8.10 -19.63 -7.62
C PRO A 156 -9.61 -19.57 -7.39
N ILE A 157 -10.19 -18.36 -7.38
CA ILE A 157 -11.62 -18.13 -7.21
C ILE A 157 -12.16 -17.24 -8.33
N CYS A 158 -12.82 -17.87 -9.29
CA CYS A 158 -13.50 -17.13 -10.35
C CYS A 158 -14.60 -16.22 -9.80
N GLY A 159 -14.51 -14.94 -10.14
CA GLY A 159 -15.43 -13.87 -9.75
C GLY A 159 -14.92 -13.00 -8.60
N ASN A 160 -13.64 -13.12 -8.21
CA ASN A 160 -13.03 -12.28 -7.17
C ASN A 160 -12.31 -11.05 -7.75
N GLN A 161 -12.43 -10.80 -9.06
CA GLN A 161 -11.82 -9.70 -9.81
C GLN A 161 -10.28 -9.75 -9.88
N LEU A 162 -9.67 -10.90 -9.58
CA LEU A 162 -8.24 -11.11 -9.66
C LEU A 162 -7.95 -12.29 -10.59
N VAL A 163 -7.24 -12.02 -11.69
CA VAL A 163 -6.88 -13.10 -12.62
C VAL A 163 -5.86 -14.04 -11.95
N GLU A 164 -6.30 -15.25 -11.64
CA GLU A 164 -5.50 -16.27 -10.98
C GLU A 164 -5.09 -17.40 -11.94
N MET A 165 -4.28 -18.35 -11.45
CA MET A 165 -3.82 -19.48 -12.26
C MET A 165 -4.99 -20.29 -12.82
N GLY A 166 -5.06 -20.36 -14.15
CA GLY A 166 -6.12 -21.11 -14.85
C GLY A 166 -7.27 -20.25 -15.35
N GLU A 167 -7.28 -18.95 -15.07
CA GLU A 167 -8.25 -17.99 -15.59
C GLU A 167 -7.66 -17.19 -16.75
N ASP A 168 -8.51 -16.83 -17.72
CA ASP A 168 -8.09 -15.96 -18.82
C ASP A 168 -8.52 -14.50 -18.56
N CYS A 169 -9.53 -14.32 -17.69
CA CYS A 169 -10.08 -13.06 -17.26
C CYS A 169 -10.93 -13.25 -15.99
N ASP A 170 -11.05 -12.21 -15.17
CA ASP A 170 -12.01 -12.15 -14.06
C ASP A 170 -12.61 -10.73 -14.01
N CYS A 171 -13.94 -10.64 -14.05
CA CYS A 171 -14.69 -9.38 -14.02
C CYS A 171 -15.69 -9.30 -12.86
N GLY A 172 -15.52 -10.14 -11.84
CA GLY A 172 -16.43 -10.25 -10.72
C GLY A 172 -17.56 -11.25 -10.96
N THR A 173 -18.59 -11.16 -10.11
CA THR A 173 -19.78 -12.02 -10.21
C THR A 173 -20.55 -11.79 -11.53
N PRO A 174 -21.38 -12.74 -11.98
CA PRO A 174 -22.23 -12.55 -13.16
C PRO A 174 -23.13 -11.31 -13.10
N GLU A 175 -23.55 -10.91 -11.90
CA GLU A 175 -24.39 -9.74 -11.67
C GLU A 175 -23.61 -8.41 -11.78
N GLU A 176 -22.33 -8.41 -11.42
CA GLU A 176 -21.46 -7.22 -11.42
C GLU A 176 -20.69 -7.05 -12.74
N CYS A 177 -20.43 -8.14 -13.44
CA CYS A 177 -19.56 -8.13 -14.62
C CYS A 177 -20.17 -7.34 -15.78
N THR A 178 -19.51 -6.24 -16.11
CA THR A 178 -19.83 -5.41 -17.29
C THR A 178 -18.93 -5.71 -18.49
N ASN A 179 -17.93 -6.58 -18.32
CA ASN A 179 -16.96 -6.91 -19.34
C ASN A 179 -17.56 -7.84 -20.40
N ILE A 180 -17.83 -7.29 -21.59
CA ILE A 180 -18.44 -8.06 -22.68
C ILE A 180 -17.54 -9.18 -23.22
N CYS A 181 -16.22 -9.13 -22.98
CA CYS A 181 -15.24 -10.07 -23.50
C CYS A 181 -15.01 -11.28 -22.59
N CYS A 182 -15.38 -11.16 -21.31
CA CYS A 182 -15.19 -12.19 -20.29
C CYS A 182 -16.50 -12.91 -19.99
N ASP A 183 -16.45 -14.24 -19.84
CA ASP A 183 -17.53 -15.01 -19.24
C ASP A 183 -17.32 -15.10 -17.73
N ALA A 184 -18.07 -14.28 -16.99
CA ALA A 184 -18.00 -14.18 -15.53
C ALA A 184 -18.25 -15.51 -14.80
N LYS A 185 -18.95 -16.48 -15.42
CA LYS A 185 -19.23 -17.76 -14.78
C LYS A 185 -18.05 -18.72 -14.85
N THR A 186 -17.23 -18.58 -15.89
CA THR A 186 -16.14 -19.53 -16.19
C THR A 186 -14.75 -18.90 -16.10
N CYS A 187 -14.66 -17.57 -15.99
CA CYS A 187 -13.42 -16.81 -16.02
C CYS A 187 -12.58 -17.10 -17.27
N LYS A 188 -13.30 -17.32 -18.38
CA LYS A 188 -12.76 -17.56 -19.71
C LYS A 188 -13.11 -16.45 -20.67
N MET A 189 -12.20 -16.19 -21.59
CA MET A 189 -12.47 -15.30 -22.70
C MET A 189 -13.56 -15.90 -23.60
N LYS A 190 -14.50 -15.06 -24.03
CA LYS A 190 -15.54 -15.47 -24.99
C LYS A 190 -14.93 -15.75 -26.36
N GLU A 191 -15.67 -16.43 -27.23
CA GLU A 191 -15.21 -16.73 -28.58
C GLU A 191 -14.94 -15.45 -29.39
N ASN A 192 -13.92 -15.51 -30.27
CA ASN A 192 -13.54 -14.44 -31.20
C ASN A 192 -13.04 -13.12 -30.56
N VAL A 193 -12.57 -13.17 -29.31
CA VAL A 193 -11.87 -12.05 -28.66
C VAL A 193 -10.36 -12.29 -28.63
N GLN A 194 -9.58 -11.22 -28.62
CA GLN A 194 -8.12 -11.27 -28.45
C GLN A 194 -7.68 -10.97 -27.01
N CYS A 195 -8.52 -10.25 -26.27
CA CYS A 195 -8.25 -9.84 -24.90
C CYS A 195 -9.56 -9.54 -24.18
N ALA A 196 -9.52 -9.54 -22.84
CA ALA A 196 -10.63 -9.11 -22.00
C ALA A 196 -10.22 -8.02 -21.01
N LEU A 197 -8.99 -8.04 -20.51
CA LEU A 197 -8.48 -7.13 -19.49
C LEU A 197 -7.17 -6.49 -19.94
N GLY A 198 -6.75 -5.45 -19.20
CA GLY A 198 -5.53 -4.69 -19.44
C GLY A 198 -5.76 -3.39 -20.22
N GLU A 199 -4.91 -2.40 -19.98
CA GLU A 199 -5.04 -1.05 -20.52
C GLU A 199 -4.80 -0.99 -22.05
N CYS A 200 -4.15 -2.02 -22.59
CA CYS A 200 -3.96 -2.24 -24.03
C CYS A 200 -5.04 -3.13 -24.67
N CYS A 201 -6.15 -3.37 -23.98
CA CYS A 201 -7.34 -4.01 -24.54
C CYS A 201 -8.43 -2.98 -24.81
N GLU A 202 -8.95 -2.92 -26.03
CA GLU A 202 -10.10 -2.09 -26.39
C GLU A 202 -11.11 -2.91 -27.20
N LYS A 203 -12.39 -2.92 -26.77
CA LYS A 203 -13.48 -3.65 -27.44
C LYS A 203 -13.10 -5.10 -27.77
N CYS A 204 -12.47 -5.77 -26.80
CA CYS A 204 -12.01 -7.15 -26.89
C CYS A 204 -10.89 -7.42 -27.92
N GLN A 205 -10.22 -6.37 -28.40
CA GLN A 205 -9.11 -6.43 -29.35
C GLN A 205 -7.87 -5.74 -28.77
N LEU A 206 -6.69 -6.21 -29.16
CA LEU A 206 -5.45 -5.54 -28.77
C LEU A 206 -5.39 -4.15 -29.43
N LYS A 207 -5.06 -3.13 -28.62
CA LYS A 207 -4.74 -1.80 -29.12
C LYS A 207 -3.53 -1.86 -30.05
N LYS A 208 -3.48 -0.98 -31.04
CA LYS A 208 -2.38 -0.96 -32.01
C LYS A 208 -1.08 -0.51 -31.37
N ALA A 209 0.03 -0.96 -31.95
CA ALA A 209 1.35 -0.48 -31.57
C ALA A 209 1.43 1.06 -31.68
N GLY A 210 1.85 1.72 -30.60
CA GLY A 210 1.95 3.19 -30.52
C GLY A 210 0.72 3.89 -29.93
N GLU A 211 -0.37 3.19 -29.63
CA GLU A 211 -1.49 3.78 -28.89
C GLU A 211 -1.13 3.99 -27.42
N VAL A 212 -1.40 5.17 -26.88
CA VAL A 212 -1.08 5.51 -25.49
C VAL A 212 -1.99 4.74 -24.54
N CYS A 213 -1.39 3.96 -23.63
CA CYS A 213 -2.10 3.27 -22.56
C CYS A 213 -2.00 4.01 -21.22
N ARG A 214 -0.88 4.70 -20.97
CA ARG A 214 -0.73 5.60 -19.82
C ARG A 214 -0.21 6.96 -20.29
N PRO A 215 -0.96 8.05 -20.11
CA PRO A 215 -0.47 9.39 -20.42
C PRO A 215 0.60 9.82 -19.41
N ALA A 216 1.52 10.67 -19.85
CA ALA A 216 2.47 11.31 -18.94
C ALA A 216 1.72 12.19 -17.93
N LYS A 217 2.03 12.01 -16.65
CA LYS A 217 1.45 12.79 -15.55
C LYS A 217 1.96 14.23 -15.55
N ASP A 218 3.26 14.40 -15.74
CA ASP A 218 3.93 15.70 -15.72
C ASP A 218 5.23 15.66 -16.57
N GLU A 219 6.01 16.75 -16.54
CA GLU A 219 7.24 16.89 -17.33
C GLU A 219 8.37 15.90 -16.96
N CYS A 220 8.28 15.25 -15.79
CA CYS A 220 9.22 14.24 -15.34
C CYS A 220 8.79 12.81 -15.67
N ASP A 221 7.64 12.65 -16.30
CA ASP A 221 7.02 11.37 -16.62
C ASP A 221 6.90 11.19 -18.15
N LEU A 222 6.98 9.94 -18.63
CA LEU A 222 6.85 9.64 -20.07
C LEU A 222 5.54 8.90 -20.32
N PRO A 223 4.90 9.07 -21.49
CA PRO A 223 3.74 8.25 -21.81
C PRO A 223 4.18 6.83 -22.19
N GLU A 224 3.42 5.82 -21.76
CA GLU A 224 3.56 4.45 -22.24
C GLU A 224 2.57 4.16 -23.37
N MET A 225 3.04 3.36 -24.31
CA MET A 225 2.29 2.97 -25.50
C MET A 225 2.23 1.45 -25.61
N CYS A 226 1.11 0.96 -26.09
CA CYS A 226 0.91 -0.45 -26.41
C CYS A 226 1.89 -0.89 -27.51
N ASP A 227 2.33 -2.14 -27.45
CA ASP A 227 3.23 -2.76 -28.44
C ASP A 227 2.45 -3.49 -29.56
N GLY A 228 1.13 -3.57 -29.45
CA GLY A 228 0.25 -4.31 -30.36
C GLY A 228 0.22 -5.82 -30.16
N LYS A 229 0.81 -6.34 -29.09
CA LYS A 229 0.95 -7.78 -28.81
C LYS A 229 0.55 -8.14 -27.39
N SER A 230 0.84 -7.28 -26.43
CA SER A 230 0.50 -7.42 -25.02
C SER A 230 -0.82 -6.72 -24.70
N THR A 231 -1.60 -7.32 -23.81
CA THR A 231 -2.80 -6.71 -23.23
C THR A 231 -2.48 -5.71 -22.12
N LEU A 232 -1.31 -5.85 -21.50
CA LEU A 232 -0.82 -5.00 -20.41
C LEU A 232 -0.08 -3.79 -20.99
N CYS A 233 -0.27 -2.63 -20.38
CA CYS A 233 0.59 -1.48 -20.62
C CYS A 233 2.03 -1.82 -20.16
N PRO A 234 3.07 -1.39 -20.89
CA PRO A 234 4.44 -1.50 -20.42
C PRO A 234 4.63 -0.86 -19.04
N SER A 235 5.66 -1.30 -18.31
CA SER A 235 6.02 -0.70 -17.02
C SER A 235 6.26 0.81 -17.17
N ASP A 236 5.86 1.55 -16.13
CA ASP A 236 6.00 3.00 -16.02
C ASP A 236 7.47 3.46 -16.20
N ARG A 237 7.68 4.41 -17.13
CA ARG A 237 9.00 4.97 -17.45
C ARG A 237 9.01 6.46 -17.22
N TYR A 238 10.13 6.91 -16.68
CA TYR A 238 10.32 8.30 -16.31
C TYR A 238 11.32 9.01 -17.22
N GLN A 239 11.22 10.34 -17.21
CA GLN A 239 12.26 11.18 -17.76
C GLN A 239 13.59 10.94 -17.04
N ILE A 240 14.70 11.15 -17.74
CA ILE A 240 16.03 10.97 -17.18
C ILE A 240 16.20 11.82 -15.90
N ASN A 241 16.77 11.19 -14.87
CA ASN A 241 17.11 11.89 -13.64
C ASN A 241 18.06 13.06 -13.94
N GLY A 242 17.76 14.23 -13.39
CA GLY A 242 18.52 15.46 -13.66
C GLY A 242 17.94 16.34 -14.76
N PHE A 243 16.85 15.95 -15.42
CA PHE A 243 16.16 16.83 -16.37
C PHE A 243 15.52 18.04 -15.64
N PRO A 244 15.71 19.30 -16.08
CA PRO A 244 15.13 20.47 -15.42
C PRO A 244 13.59 20.42 -15.42
N CYS A 245 12.98 20.75 -14.28
CA CYS A 245 11.52 20.75 -14.12
C CYS A 245 11.05 21.98 -13.33
N GLN A 246 9.75 22.27 -13.39
CA GLN A 246 9.07 23.42 -12.79
C GLN A 246 9.72 24.74 -13.20
N ASN A 247 9.96 24.93 -14.50
CA ASN A 247 10.68 26.08 -15.05
C ASN A 247 12.10 26.25 -14.46
N GLY A 248 12.81 25.14 -14.21
CA GLY A 248 14.18 25.13 -13.69
C GLY A 248 14.30 25.29 -12.18
N LYS A 249 13.19 25.19 -11.43
CA LYS A 249 13.20 25.21 -9.95
C LYS A 249 13.66 23.88 -9.34
N GLY A 250 13.63 22.81 -10.10
CA GLY A 250 14.04 21.48 -9.65
C GLY A 250 14.59 20.64 -10.79
N TYR A 251 14.89 19.39 -10.45
CA TYR A 251 15.34 18.39 -11.40
C TYR A 251 14.59 17.08 -11.18
N CYS A 252 14.19 16.43 -12.27
CA CYS A 252 13.46 15.19 -12.24
C CYS A 252 14.25 14.10 -11.50
N ARG A 253 13.55 13.34 -10.67
CA ARG A 253 14.06 12.17 -9.97
C ARG A 253 12.96 11.13 -9.83
N MET A 254 13.15 9.97 -10.47
CA MET A 254 12.22 8.83 -10.44
C MET A 254 10.77 9.26 -10.69
N GLY A 255 10.53 9.96 -11.81
CA GLY A 255 9.18 10.36 -12.22
C GLY A 255 8.61 11.59 -11.50
N THR A 256 9.34 12.18 -10.55
CA THR A 256 8.87 13.34 -9.79
C THR A 256 9.80 14.54 -9.93
N CYS A 257 9.27 15.75 -9.75
CA CYS A 257 10.07 16.98 -9.60
C CYS A 257 10.15 17.40 -8.12
N PRO A 258 11.10 16.85 -7.33
CA PRO A 258 11.27 17.27 -5.94
C PRO A 258 11.87 18.67 -5.86
N THR A 259 11.22 19.58 -5.13
CA THR A 259 11.76 20.88 -4.76
C THR A 259 11.78 21.02 -3.24
N LEU A 260 12.73 21.80 -2.71
CA LEU A 260 12.80 22.06 -1.26
C LEU A 260 11.53 22.76 -0.76
N GLU A 261 10.98 23.67 -1.55
CA GLU A 261 9.72 24.37 -1.24
C GLU A 261 8.54 23.38 -1.14
N LYS A 262 8.44 22.43 -2.07
CA LYS A 262 7.42 21.38 -2.03
C LYS A 262 7.61 20.47 -0.82
N GLN A 263 8.85 20.09 -0.49
CA GLN A 263 9.11 19.29 0.72
C GLN A 263 8.71 20.04 2.00
N CYS A 264 8.98 21.34 2.08
CA CYS A 264 8.53 22.14 3.21
C CYS A 264 7.00 22.17 3.32
N THR A 265 6.33 22.37 2.19
CA THR A 265 4.87 22.42 2.12
C THR A 265 4.25 21.07 2.47
N ASP A 266 4.81 19.98 1.95
CA ASP A 266 4.36 18.60 2.22
C ASP A 266 4.50 18.26 3.73
N LEU A 267 5.55 18.75 4.40
CA LEU A 267 5.84 18.40 5.80
C LEU A 267 5.18 19.33 6.84
N TRP A 268 5.10 20.63 6.56
CA TRP A 268 4.65 21.67 7.51
C TRP A 268 3.39 22.42 7.05
N GLY A 269 2.88 22.13 5.85
CA GLY A 269 1.65 22.70 5.32
C GLY A 269 1.83 23.99 4.49
N PRO A 270 0.72 24.53 3.96
CA PRO A 270 0.71 25.72 3.11
C PRO A 270 1.31 26.96 3.79
N GLY A 271 2.03 27.78 3.02
CA GLY A 271 2.63 29.03 3.51
C GLY A 271 4.02 28.87 4.14
N THR A 272 4.55 27.65 4.16
CA THR A 272 5.92 27.37 4.59
C THR A 272 6.90 27.70 3.46
N ARG A 273 8.13 28.05 3.83
CA ARG A 273 9.16 28.48 2.88
C ARG A 273 10.48 27.80 3.21
N THR A 274 11.32 27.68 2.19
CA THR A 274 12.71 27.26 2.39
C THR A 274 13.42 28.26 3.29
N SER A 275 14.25 27.77 4.21
CA SER A 275 15.15 28.64 4.96
C SER A 275 16.15 29.25 3.99
N PRO A 276 16.50 30.54 4.11
CA PRO A 276 17.60 31.10 3.35
C PRO A 276 18.86 30.27 3.59
N VAL A 277 19.71 30.17 2.57
CA VAL A 277 21.05 29.53 2.66
C VAL A 277 21.98 30.42 3.48
N SER A 278 21.59 30.77 4.70
CA SER A 278 22.51 31.25 5.71
C SER A 278 23.13 30.02 6.36
N LEU A 279 24.41 30.13 6.74
CA LEU A 279 25.20 29.11 7.42
C LEU A 279 24.60 28.58 8.74
N ALA A 280 23.37 28.94 9.12
CA ALA A 280 22.75 28.54 10.38
C ALA A 280 21.98 27.20 10.31
N CYS A 281 21.40 26.83 9.16
CA CYS A 281 20.57 25.61 9.07
C CYS A 281 21.28 24.38 8.47
N LEU A 282 22.28 24.58 7.60
CA LEU A 282 23.07 23.49 7.03
C LEU A 282 23.98 22.75 8.03
N PRO A 283 24.60 23.40 9.06
CA PRO A 283 25.46 22.68 10.00
C PRO A 283 24.71 21.65 10.85
N LEU A 284 23.39 21.82 11.06
CA LEU A 284 22.57 20.87 11.82
C LEU A 284 22.45 19.49 11.13
N SER A 285 22.66 19.40 9.80
CA SER A 285 22.69 18.11 9.10
C SER A 285 24.04 17.39 9.20
N MET A 286 25.11 18.11 9.57
CA MET A 286 26.46 17.56 9.76
C MET A 286 26.77 17.20 11.22
N GLU A 287 25.94 17.59 12.19
CA GLU A 287 26.12 17.25 13.61
C GLU A 287 26.01 15.75 13.93
N ASN A 288 25.54 14.92 12.99
CA ASN A 288 25.51 13.46 13.16
C ASN A 288 26.81 12.73 12.77
N TYR A 289 27.88 13.44 12.35
CA TYR A 289 29.13 12.78 11.90
C TYR A 289 30.41 13.18 12.63
N ILE A 290 30.40 14.13 13.56
CA ILE A 290 31.60 14.46 14.36
C ILE A 290 31.17 14.76 15.79
N ILE A 291 31.54 13.89 16.72
CA ILE A 291 31.58 14.20 18.15
C ILE A 291 33.03 14.64 18.44
N PRO A 292 33.32 15.94 18.66
CA PRO A 292 34.46 16.32 19.46
C PRO A 292 34.02 16.41 20.92
N SER A 293 34.70 15.62 21.76
CA SER A 293 34.74 15.81 23.21
C SER A 293 35.11 17.25 23.55
N GLU A 294 34.51 17.76 24.64
CA GLU A 294 34.81 19.02 25.35
C GLU A 294 33.98 20.25 24.93
N SER A 295 32.86 20.47 25.64
CA SER A 295 32.67 21.67 26.50
C SER A 295 31.23 21.75 27.02
N VAL A 296 30.92 20.99 28.08
CA VAL A 296 29.71 21.22 28.89
C VAL A 296 30.11 22.17 30.03
N SER A 297 29.97 23.47 29.82
CA SER A 297 29.86 24.45 30.92
C SER A 297 29.49 25.84 30.41
N SER A 298 28.19 26.19 30.46
CA SER A 298 27.71 27.48 30.97
C SER A 298 26.25 27.75 30.58
N TRP A 299 25.29 27.15 31.29
CA TRP A 299 23.94 27.73 31.39
C TRP A 299 23.41 27.50 32.81
N LEU A 300 24.01 28.22 33.75
CA LEU A 300 23.39 28.62 35.02
C LEU A 300 23.78 30.08 35.26
N LYS A 301 22.88 30.98 34.85
CA LYS A 301 22.57 32.27 35.47
C LYS A 301 21.26 32.78 34.90
#